data_AF-A0A8H7PVR6-F1
#
_entry.id   AF-A0A8H7PVR6-F1
#
_cell.length_a   1.000
_cell.length_b   1.000
_cell.length_c   1.000
_cell.angle_alpha   90.00
_cell.angle_beta   90.00
_cell.angle_gamma   90.00
#
_symmetry.space_group_name_H-M   'P 1'
#
loop_
_entity.id
_entity.type
_entity.pdbx_description
1 polymer ?
#
loop_
_entity_poly.entity_id
_entity_poly.type
_entity_poly.pdbx_seq_one_letter_code
_entity_poly.pdbx_strand_id
1 'polypeptide(L)'
;MVQDEAMPPSPDPVTQTLDTTSGPPPSADQVSKVTNRHMDTATYRDLVIFEERLRGNMRRLQRRKTKYEDLIISNLQQDMFVRRGDACFSVLLERHVSRESCLCSQVSGTWSVCAIETKKTNNALADRFVPHCNKALRSFNLHFNRDDNGQLSFYKKIPKQFQEGFNAYRQHYYVRKKARKAAKAAGGQRQPASLSNSSSKQQPGQKQTVATDSTKAKST
;
A
#
# COMPACT_ATOMS: atom_id res chain seq x y z
N MET A 1 46.84 -1.50 -17.07
CA MET A 1 46.27 -0.42 -17.91
C MET A 1 45.04 0.09 -17.19
N VAL A 2 45.17 1.30 -16.67
CA VAL A 2 44.17 2.07 -15.95
C VAL A 2 43.20 2.64 -16.98
N GLN A 3 41.89 2.59 -16.71
CA GLN A 3 40.92 3.49 -17.32
C GLN A 3 40.02 4.06 -16.21
N ASP A 4 40.13 5.38 -16.10
CA ASP A 4 39.40 6.33 -15.27
C ASP A 4 38.02 6.68 -15.82
N GLU A 5 37.16 7.18 -14.91
CA GLU A 5 36.00 8.10 -15.08
C GLU A 5 34.81 7.68 -16.00
N ALA A 6 33.55 8.04 -15.75
CA ALA A 6 32.99 9.20 -15.06
C ALA A 6 31.60 8.92 -14.43
N MET A 7 31.32 9.65 -13.35
CA MET A 7 30.09 9.69 -12.55
C MET A 7 29.03 10.61 -13.19
N PRO A 8 27.71 10.29 -13.15
CA PRO A 8 26.69 11.18 -13.67
C PRO A 8 26.45 12.42 -12.77
N PRO A 9 26.11 13.58 -13.35
CA PRO A 9 26.06 14.85 -12.64
C PRO A 9 24.86 14.97 -11.68
N SER A 10 25.15 15.58 -10.53
CA SER A 10 24.18 16.05 -9.53
C SER A 10 23.24 17.10 -10.11
N PRO A 11 21.95 17.14 -9.75
CA PRO A 11 21.09 18.25 -10.10
C PRO A 11 21.42 19.48 -9.25
N ASP A 12 21.73 20.59 -9.92
CA ASP A 12 21.97 21.90 -9.31
C ASP A 12 20.74 22.41 -8.53
N PRO A 13 20.95 23.18 -7.44
CA PRO A 13 19.87 23.86 -6.76
C PRO A 13 19.31 24.99 -7.63
N VAL A 14 17.99 25.00 -7.77
CA VAL A 14 17.23 26.04 -8.47
C VAL A 14 17.54 27.42 -7.87
N THR A 15 18.34 28.20 -8.59
CA THR A 15 18.45 29.65 -8.43
C THR A 15 17.10 30.26 -8.83
N GLN A 16 16.25 30.55 -7.84
CA GLN A 16 15.07 31.38 -8.07
C GLN A 16 15.52 32.84 -8.21
N THR A 17 15.33 33.37 -9.41
CA THR A 17 15.40 34.79 -9.74
C THR A 17 14.43 35.57 -8.84
N LEU A 18 15.01 36.48 -8.06
CA LEU A 18 14.31 37.42 -7.18
C LEU A 18 13.71 38.54 -8.06
N ASP A 19 12.47 38.38 -8.49
CA ASP A 19 11.74 39.50 -9.11
C ASP A 19 11.50 40.57 -8.03
N THR A 20 12.15 41.71 -8.25
CA THR A 20 12.10 42.91 -7.42
C THR A 20 10.73 43.56 -7.57
N THR A 21 9.78 43.14 -6.73
CA THR A 21 8.61 43.98 -6.39
C THR A 21 8.93 44.69 -5.08
N SER A 22 9.14 46.00 -5.18
CA SER A 22 9.40 46.93 -4.10
C SER A 22 8.29 46.91 -3.04
N GLY A 23 8.52 46.15 -1.97
CA GLY A 23 7.79 46.22 -0.71
C GLY A 23 8.79 46.26 0.45
N PRO A 24 8.42 46.83 1.61
CA PRO A 24 9.33 46.90 2.76
C PRO A 24 9.81 45.49 3.14
N PRO A 25 11.07 45.35 3.59
CA PRO A 25 11.68 44.05 3.84
C PRO A 25 10.82 43.23 4.81
N PRO A 26 10.49 41.96 4.48
CA PRO A 26 9.72 41.13 5.40
C PRO A 26 10.50 40.99 6.70
N SER A 27 9.92 41.47 7.80
CA SER A 27 10.51 41.36 9.13
C SER A 27 10.95 39.91 9.39
N ALA A 28 12.14 39.71 9.96
CA ALA A 28 12.76 38.40 10.17
C ALA A 28 11.82 37.36 10.85
N ASP A 29 10.87 37.83 11.66
CA ASP A 29 9.81 37.03 12.28
C ASP A 29 8.83 36.36 11.30
N GLN A 30 8.60 36.97 10.13
CA GLN A 30 7.71 36.38 9.12
C GLN A 30 8.41 35.25 8.35
N VAL A 31 9.71 35.42 8.06
CA VAL A 31 10.51 34.41 7.35
C VAL A 31 10.72 33.16 8.20
N SER A 32 10.99 33.32 9.49
CA SER A 32 11.13 32.22 10.45
C SER A 32 9.80 31.49 10.70
N LYS A 33 8.67 32.20 10.73
CA LYS A 33 7.34 31.59 10.88
C LYS A 33 6.88 30.84 9.63
N VAL A 34 7.23 31.29 8.42
CA VAL A 34 6.89 30.62 7.16
C VAL A 34 7.73 29.35 6.97
N THR A 35 9.04 29.41 7.22
CA THR A 35 9.93 28.24 7.16
C THR A 35 9.52 27.16 8.16
N ASN A 36 9.19 27.53 9.40
CA ASN A 36 8.73 26.61 10.43
C ASN A 36 7.44 25.87 10.02
N ARG A 37 6.45 26.59 9.46
CA ARG A 37 5.21 25.97 8.93
C ARG A 37 5.48 24.99 7.78
N HIS A 38 6.43 25.31 6.91
CA HIS A 38 6.75 24.46 5.78
C HIS A 38 7.47 23.17 6.23
N MET A 39 8.33 23.26 7.25
CA MET A 39 8.96 22.10 7.89
C MET A 39 7.95 21.24 8.65
N ASP A 40 7.03 21.86 9.38
CA ASP A 40 5.95 21.15 10.06
C ASP A 40 5.06 20.40 9.07
N THR A 41 4.72 21.02 7.95
CA THR A 41 3.89 20.40 6.90
C THR A 41 4.59 19.20 6.25
N ALA A 42 5.90 19.31 5.98
CA ALA A 42 6.69 18.19 5.47
C ALA A 42 6.76 17.05 6.51
N THR A 43 6.98 17.39 7.78
CA THR A 43 7.02 16.43 8.89
C THR A 43 5.68 15.72 9.06
N TYR A 44 4.56 16.45 9.03
CA TYR A 44 3.21 15.87 9.12
C TYR A 44 2.94 14.92 7.95
N ARG A 45 3.34 15.31 6.73
CA ARG A 45 3.23 14.46 5.54
C ARG A 45 3.98 13.15 5.74
N ASP A 46 5.23 13.22 6.19
CA ASP A 46 6.08 12.04 6.38
C ASP A 46 5.56 11.13 7.48
N LEU A 47 5.08 11.69 8.59
CA LEU A 47 4.45 10.93 9.68
C LEU A 47 3.18 10.19 9.20
N VAL A 48 2.34 10.83 8.39
CA VAL A 48 1.16 10.16 7.81
C VAL A 48 1.55 9.06 6.83
N ILE A 49 2.56 9.30 5.97
CA ILE A 49 3.07 8.27 5.05
C ILE A 49 3.64 7.08 5.84
N PHE A 50 4.38 7.37 6.91
CA PHE A 50 4.95 6.38 7.79
C PHE A 50 3.86 5.53 8.46
N GLU A 51 2.83 6.16 9.02
CA GLU A 51 1.65 5.45 9.56
C GLU A 51 1.01 4.54 8.50
N GLU A 52 0.82 5.03 7.28
CA GLU A 52 0.24 4.24 6.18
C GLU A 52 1.09 3.02 5.82
N ARG A 53 2.42 3.16 5.86
CA ARG A 53 3.36 2.05 5.62
C ARG A 53 3.29 1.02 6.73
N LEU A 54 3.33 1.44 7.99
CA LEU A 54 3.19 0.54 9.14
C LEU A 54 1.88 -0.22 9.10
N ARG A 55 0.77 0.48 8.87
CA ARG A 55 -0.56 -0.10 8.77
C ARG A 55 -0.69 -1.01 7.54
N GLY A 56 -0.07 -0.64 6.42
CA GLY A 56 0.00 -1.47 5.23
C GLY A 56 0.73 -2.79 5.49
N ASN A 57 1.88 -2.73 6.15
CA ASN A 57 2.66 -3.90 6.52
C ASN A 57 1.91 -4.80 7.51
N MET A 58 1.30 -4.21 8.55
CA MET A 58 0.46 -4.94 9.51
C MET A 58 -0.70 -5.66 8.81
N ARG A 59 -1.46 -4.95 7.95
CA ARG A 59 -2.58 -5.55 7.20
C ARG A 59 -2.14 -6.64 6.24
N ARG A 60 -0.97 -6.51 5.60
CA ARG A 60 -0.42 -7.58 4.74
C ARG A 60 -0.13 -8.83 5.55
N LEU A 61 0.39 -8.67 6.76
CA LEU A 61 0.69 -9.76 7.67
C LEU A 61 -0.60 -10.41 8.21
N GLN A 62 -1.58 -9.60 8.60
CA GLN A 62 -2.91 -10.07 9.03
C GLN A 62 -3.71 -10.75 7.92
N ARG A 63 -3.69 -10.24 6.68
CA ARG A 63 -4.36 -10.90 5.54
C ARG A 63 -3.78 -12.27 5.24
N ARG A 64 -2.49 -12.48 5.51
CA ARG A 64 -1.91 -13.83 5.43
C ARG A 64 -2.52 -14.72 6.51
N LYS A 65 -2.72 -14.21 7.74
CA LYS A 65 -3.37 -14.93 8.85
C LYS A 65 -4.84 -15.31 8.58
N THR A 66 -5.69 -14.36 8.18
CA THR A 66 -7.15 -14.57 8.04
C THR A 66 -7.53 -15.61 6.98
N LYS A 67 -6.80 -15.68 5.86
CA LYS A 67 -7.05 -16.70 4.82
C LYS A 67 -7.00 -18.14 5.34
N TYR A 68 -6.31 -18.38 6.47
CA TYR A 68 -6.19 -19.70 7.07
C TYR A 68 -7.32 -20.00 8.06
N GLU A 69 -7.80 -18.98 8.79
CA GLU A 69 -8.98 -19.12 9.64
C GLU A 69 -10.20 -19.48 8.77
N ASP A 70 -10.37 -18.83 7.62
CA ASP A 70 -11.42 -19.16 6.65
C ASP A 70 -11.29 -20.58 6.09
N LEU A 71 -10.06 -21.05 5.81
CA LEU A 71 -9.82 -22.41 5.31
C LEU A 71 -10.14 -23.47 6.36
N ILE A 72 -9.80 -23.21 7.63
CA ILE A 72 -10.14 -24.11 8.74
C ILE A 72 -11.66 -24.15 8.94
N ILE A 73 -12.32 -23.00 8.97
CA ILE A 73 -13.78 -22.91 9.12
C ILE A 73 -14.49 -23.63 7.96
N SER A 74 -14.02 -23.44 6.73
CA SER A 74 -14.56 -24.14 5.54
C SER A 74 -14.44 -25.67 5.67
N ASN A 75 -13.29 -26.18 6.09
CA ASN A 75 -13.12 -27.63 6.32
C ASN A 75 -14.04 -28.15 7.44
N LEU A 76 -14.19 -27.40 8.54
CA LEU A 76 -15.08 -27.77 9.64
C LEU A 76 -16.57 -27.75 9.23
N GLN A 77 -16.96 -26.79 8.39
CA GLN A 77 -18.31 -26.73 7.82
C GLN A 77 -18.59 -27.92 6.90
N GLN A 78 -17.62 -28.31 6.09
CA GLN A 78 -17.76 -29.46 5.19
C GLN A 78 -17.86 -30.78 5.98
N ASP A 79 -17.05 -30.96 7.02
CA ASP A 79 -17.13 -32.11 7.93
C ASP A 79 -18.49 -32.18 8.67
N MET A 80 -18.97 -31.05 9.16
CA MET A 80 -20.31 -30.93 9.77
C MET A 80 -21.44 -31.24 8.79
N PHE A 81 -21.31 -30.84 7.52
CA PHE A 81 -22.31 -31.10 6.48
C PHE A 81 -22.39 -32.59 6.15
N VAL A 82 -21.25 -33.28 6.00
CA VAL A 82 -21.19 -34.73 5.77
C VAL A 82 -21.82 -35.48 6.96
N ARG A 83 -21.43 -35.14 8.20
CA ARG A 83 -21.99 -35.75 9.42
C ARG A 83 -23.51 -35.55 9.56
N ARG A 84 -24.06 -34.46 9.01
CA ARG A 84 -25.51 -34.18 9.04
C ARG A 84 -26.28 -34.83 7.88
N GLY A 85 -25.64 -35.00 6.72
CA GLY A 85 -26.23 -35.70 5.56
C GLY A 85 -26.37 -37.20 5.77
N ASP A 86 -25.43 -37.80 6.52
CA ASP A 86 -25.44 -39.23 6.89
C ASP A 86 -26.60 -39.63 7.84
N ALA A 87 -27.43 -38.69 8.28
CA ALA A 87 -28.59 -38.98 9.14
C ALA A 87 -29.88 -39.36 8.36
N CYS A 88 -29.88 -39.27 7.02
CA CYS A 88 -31.09 -39.38 6.20
C CYS A 88 -31.01 -40.31 4.97
N PHE A 89 -29.90 -41.03 4.72
CA PHE A 89 -29.69 -41.80 3.47
C PHE A 89 -29.80 -43.33 3.69
N SER A 90 -29.92 -44.14 2.64
CA SER A 90 -30.30 -45.57 2.76
C SER A 90 -29.10 -46.55 2.92
N VAL A 91 -29.29 -47.62 3.68
CA VAL A 91 -28.28 -48.46 4.41
C VAL A 91 -27.14 -49.10 3.59
N LEU A 92 -27.34 -49.47 2.32
CA LEU A 92 -26.33 -50.18 1.52
C LEU A 92 -25.46 -49.24 0.67
N LEU A 93 -26.02 -48.16 0.11
CA LEU A 93 -25.21 -47.09 -0.47
C LEU A 93 -24.59 -46.20 0.61
N GLU A 94 -25.22 -46.09 1.79
CA GLU A 94 -24.68 -45.38 2.96
C GLU A 94 -23.26 -45.83 3.31
N ARG A 95 -23.01 -47.14 3.39
CA ARG A 95 -21.71 -47.63 3.84
C ARG A 95 -20.56 -47.34 2.88
N HIS A 96 -20.81 -47.40 1.57
CA HIS A 96 -19.79 -47.08 0.58
C HIS A 96 -19.62 -45.56 0.43
N VAL A 97 -20.71 -44.80 0.33
CA VAL A 97 -20.65 -43.34 0.16
C VAL A 97 -20.10 -42.65 1.43
N SER A 98 -20.48 -43.11 2.62
CA SER A 98 -19.96 -42.59 3.90
C SER A 98 -18.49 -42.95 4.12
N ARG A 99 -18.05 -44.15 3.74
CA ARG A 99 -16.64 -44.55 3.84
C ARG A 99 -15.76 -43.73 2.90
N GLU A 100 -16.17 -43.54 1.65
CA GLU A 100 -15.43 -42.76 0.66
C GLU A 100 -15.42 -41.26 0.99
N SER A 101 -16.52 -40.70 1.49
CA SER A 101 -16.58 -39.29 1.92
C SER A 101 -15.76 -39.03 3.18
N CYS A 102 -15.74 -39.99 4.13
CA CYS A 102 -14.92 -39.93 5.34
C CYS A 102 -13.41 -39.99 5.01
N LEU A 103 -12.99 -40.87 4.09
CA LEU A 103 -11.60 -40.95 3.64
C LEU A 103 -11.15 -39.65 2.94
N CYS A 104 -11.98 -39.08 2.06
CA CYS A 104 -11.69 -37.78 1.44
C CYS A 104 -11.56 -36.66 2.49
N SER A 105 -12.42 -36.67 3.52
CA SER A 105 -12.40 -35.67 4.60
C SER A 105 -11.16 -35.81 5.48
N GLN A 106 -10.71 -37.04 5.77
CA GLN A 106 -9.48 -37.30 6.51
C GLN A 106 -8.23 -36.88 5.73
N VAL A 107 -8.19 -37.14 4.41
CA VAL A 107 -7.07 -36.72 3.55
C VAL A 107 -7.02 -35.20 3.43
N SER A 108 -8.16 -34.54 3.22
CA SER A 108 -8.26 -33.06 3.20
C SER A 108 -7.88 -32.43 4.54
N GLY A 109 -8.32 -33.03 5.65
CA GLY A 109 -7.99 -32.60 7.00
C GLY A 109 -6.50 -32.73 7.29
N THR A 110 -5.88 -33.87 6.96
CA THR A 110 -4.45 -34.12 7.18
C THR A 110 -3.58 -33.20 6.33
N TRP A 111 -3.96 -32.97 5.06
CA TRP A 111 -3.32 -31.97 4.20
C TRP A 111 -3.40 -30.56 4.80
N SER A 112 -4.57 -30.18 5.31
CA SER A 112 -4.80 -28.89 5.94
C SER A 112 -3.98 -28.74 7.23
N VAL A 113 -3.89 -29.76 8.07
CA VAL A 113 -3.08 -29.76 9.31
C VAL A 113 -1.59 -29.63 9.02
N CYS A 114 -1.07 -30.37 8.03
CA CYS A 114 0.32 -30.25 7.59
C CYS A 114 0.62 -28.84 7.02
N ALA A 115 -0.35 -28.26 6.31
CA ALA A 115 -0.27 -26.88 5.82
C ALA A 115 -0.36 -25.83 6.97
N ILE A 116 -1.01 -26.16 8.08
CA ILE A 116 -1.10 -25.30 9.28
C ILE A 116 0.24 -25.31 10.03
N GLU A 117 0.86 -26.46 10.23
CA GLU A 117 2.14 -26.58 10.96
C GLU A 117 3.28 -25.82 10.29
N THR A 118 3.40 -25.94 8.97
CA THR A 118 4.39 -25.20 8.17
C THR A 118 4.19 -23.67 8.24
N LYS A 119 2.98 -23.20 8.56
CA LYS A 119 2.59 -21.78 8.53
C LYS A 119 2.39 -21.14 9.90
N LYS A 120 2.33 -21.92 10.98
CA LYS A 120 2.30 -21.44 12.37
C LYS A 120 3.47 -20.48 12.68
N THR A 121 4.63 -20.71 12.06
CA THR A 121 5.80 -19.84 12.11
C THR A 121 5.53 -18.42 11.60
N ASN A 122 4.69 -18.27 10.56
CA ASN A 122 4.35 -16.98 9.97
C ASN A 122 3.34 -16.20 10.81
N ASN A 123 2.45 -16.87 11.53
CA ASN A 123 1.49 -16.21 12.43
C ASN A 123 2.21 -15.56 13.62
N ALA A 124 3.26 -16.21 14.13
CA ALA A 124 4.11 -15.64 15.16
C ALA A 124 4.79 -14.32 14.72
N LEU A 125 5.09 -14.16 13.43
CA LEU A 125 5.61 -12.90 12.88
C LEU A 125 4.55 -11.79 12.91
N ALA A 126 3.28 -12.13 12.61
CA ALA A 126 2.18 -11.18 12.68
C ALA A 126 1.97 -10.64 14.10
N ASP A 127 1.99 -11.53 15.08
CA ASP A 127 1.75 -11.17 16.48
C ASP A 127 2.95 -10.40 17.08
N ARG A 128 4.17 -10.66 16.58
CA ARG A 128 5.40 -9.94 17.02
C ARG A 128 5.66 -8.63 16.29
N PHE A 129 4.97 -8.34 15.19
CA PHE A 129 5.22 -7.15 14.36
C PHE A 129 5.00 -5.85 15.14
N VAL A 130 3.84 -5.69 15.78
CA VAL A 130 3.49 -4.49 16.55
C VAL A 130 4.46 -4.22 17.71
N PRO A 131 4.74 -5.19 18.61
CA PRO A 131 5.68 -4.96 19.70
C PRO A 131 7.10 -4.70 19.19
N HIS A 132 7.52 -5.32 18.08
CA HIS A 132 8.82 -5.05 17.46
C HIS A 132 8.92 -3.61 16.94
N CYS A 133 7.91 -3.13 16.21
CA CYS A 133 7.85 -1.73 15.76
C CYS A 133 7.82 -0.76 16.94
N ASN A 134 7.01 -1.05 17.96
CA ASN A 134 6.89 -0.20 19.15
C ASN A 134 8.20 -0.08 19.93
N LYS A 135 9.11 -1.08 19.87
CA LYS A 135 10.45 -0.98 20.46
C LYS A 135 11.29 0.11 19.78
N ALA A 136 11.26 0.18 18.45
CA ALA A 136 11.96 1.23 17.69
C ALA A 136 11.30 2.61 17.86
N LEU A 137 9.96 2.65 17.83
CA LEU A 137 9.18 3.89 17.93
C LEU A 137 9.29 4.61 19.27
N ARG A 138 9.65 3.89 20.34
CA ARG A 138 9.88 4.49 21.67
C ARG A 138 10.94 5.58 21.65
N SER A 139 12.02 5.41 20.88
CA SER A 139 13.08 6.42 20.75
C SER A 139 12.57 7.74 20.17
N PHE A 140 11.56 7.66 19.30
CA PHE A 140 10.91 8.82 18.66
C PHE A 140 9.71 9.36 19.45
N ASN A 141 9.45 8.86 20.66
CA ASN A 141 8.23 9.19 21.41
C ASN A 141 6.95 8.95 20.57
N LEU A 142 6.96 7.85 19.81
CA LEU A 142 5.82 7.36 19.04
C LEU A 142 5.37 5.98 19.51
N HIS A 143 4.09 5.68 19.32
CA HIS A 143 3.52 4.37 19.59
C HIS A 143 2.54 4.00 18.49
N PHE A 144 2.64 2.81 17.93
CA PHE A 144 1.75 2.30 16.91
C PHE A 144 0.72 1.35 17.53
N ASN A 145 -0.54 1.48 17.10
CA ASN A 145 -1.65 0.62 17.50
C ASN A 145 -1.89 0.60 19.02
N ARG A 146 -2.02 1.79 19.64
CA ARG A 146 -2.29 1.88 21.08
C ARG A 146 -3.72 1.46 21.46
N ASP A 147 -4.69 1.79 20.60
CA ASP A 147 -6.13 1.54 20.84
C ASP A 147 -6.70 0.53 19.82
N ASP A 148 -5.85 -0.36 19.28
CA ASP A 148 -6.20 -1.32 18.22
C ASP A 148 -6.81 -0.74 16.93
N ASN A 149 -6.70 0.57 16.78
CA ASN A 149 -7.19 1.35 15.65
C ASN A 149 -6.19 1.39 14.46
N GLY A 150 -5.01 0.77 14.60
CA GLY A 150 -3.94 0.80 13.62
C GLY A 150 -3.38 2.20 13.34
N GLN A 151 -3.44 3.09 14.33
CA GLN A 151 -3.01 4.48 14.23
C GLN A 151 -1.66 4.72 14.92
N LEU A 152 -0.99 5.80 14.53
CA LEU A 152 0.19 6.31 15.22
C LEU A 152 -0.26 7.28 16.32
N SER A 153 0.24 7.08 17.54
CA SER A 153 -0.06 7.87 18.72
C SER A 153 1.23 8.46 19.29
N PHE A 154 1.16 9.68 19.80
CA PHE A 154 2.31 10.35 20.43
C PHE A 154 2.35 10.07 21.94
N TYR A 155 3.55 10.05 22.51
CA TYR A 155 3.70 10.12 23.97
C TYR A 155 3.54 11.56 24.49
N LYS A 156 3.28 11.69 25.79
CA LYS A 156 3.04 12.96 26.49
C LYS A 156 4.19 13.99 26.37
N LYS A 157 5.38 13.56 25.95
CA LYS A 157 6.56 14.43 25.79
C LYS A 157 6.49 15.36 24.57
N ILE A 158 5.58 15.11 23.62
CA ILE A 158 5.46 15.92 22.41
C ILE A 158 4.49 17.09 22.66
N PRO A 159 4.84 18.34 22.28
CA PRO A 159 3.98 19.51 22.47
C PRO A 159 2.57 19.32 21.89
N LYS A 160 1.54 19.78 22.61
CA LYS A 160 0.13 19.63 22.18
C LYS A 160 -0.17 20.33 20.86
N GLN A 161 0.43 21.50 20.63
CA GLN A 161 0.27 22.26 19.39
C GLN A 161 0.67 21.43 18.16
N PHE A 162 1.76 20.66 18.27
CA PHE A 162 2.20 19.75 17.22
C PHE A 162 1.22 18.59 17.02
N GLN A 163 0.71 18.02 18.13
CA GLN A 163 -0.27 16.93 18.06
C GLN A 163 -1.56 17.39 17.37
N GLU A 164 -2.05 18.59 17.71
CA GLU A 164 -3.23 19.21 17.10
C GLU A 164 -3.01 19.51 15.61
N GLY A 165 -1.86 20.11 15.26
CA GLY A 165 -1.49 20.38 13.87
C GLY A 165 -1.39 19.10 13.02
N PHE A 166 -0.76 18.06 13.57
CA PHE A 166 -0.71 16.75 12.92
C PHE A 166 -2.09 16.12 12.76
N ASN A 167 -2.93 16.15 13.80
CA ASN A 167 -4.27 15.57 13.76
C ASN A 167 -5.15 16.28 12.71
N ALA A 168 -5.08 17.60 12.63
CA ALA A 168 -5.78 18.38 11.60
C ALA A 168 -5.29 18.02 10.19
N TYR A 169 -3.97 17.96 9.98
CA TYR A 169 -3.39 17.55 8.70
C TYR A 169 -3.81 16.13 8.29
N ARG A 170 -3.80 15.21 9.26
CA ARG A 170 -4.17 13.81 9.08
C ARG A 170 -5.63 13.65 8.65
N GLN A 171 -6.56 14.40 9.27
CA GLN A 171 -7.96 14.42 8.87
C GLN A 171 -8.11 14.89 7.42
N HIS A 172 -7.47 16.02 7.06
CA HIS A 172 -7.48 16.53 5.69
C HIS A 172 -6.91 15.52 4.68
N TYR A 173 -5.82 14.83 5.03
CA TYR A 173 -5.24 13.79 4.19
C TYR A 173 -6.22 12.65 3.92
N TYR A 174 -6.93 12.17 4.95
CA TYR A 174 -7.89 11.07 4.82
C TYR A 174 -9.13 11.46 4.02
N VAL A 175 -9.64 12.69 4.19
CA VAL A 175 -10.74 13.23 3.37
C VAL A 175 -10.34 13.23 1.89
N ARG A 176 -9.17 13.78 1.55
CA ARG A 176 -8.67 13.81 0.17
C ARG A 176 -8.45 12.40 -0.37
N LYS A 177 -7.96 11.46 0.45
CA LYS A 177 -7.78 10.07 0.05
C LYS A 177 -9.11 9.36 -0.22
N LYS A 178 -10.13 9.57 0.61
CA LYS A 178 -11.49 9.03 0.41
C LYS A 178 -12.09 9.59 -0.87
N ALA A 179 -11.99 10.90 -1.09
CA ALA A 179 -12.44 11.55 -2.33
C ALA A 179 -11.75 10.99 -3.58
N ARG A 180 -10.41 10.78 -3.55
CA ARG A 180 -9.68 10.16 -4.66
C ARG A 180 -10.11 8.71 -4.92
N LYS A 181 -10.41 7.93 -3.88
CA LYS A 181 -10.93 6.57 -4.04
C LYS A 181 -12.34 6.57 -4.62
N ALA A 182 -13.21 7.47 -4.14
CA ALA A 182 -14.56 7.63 -4.66
C ALA A 182 -14.54 8.08 -6.12
N ALA A 183 -13.70 9.04 -6.49
CA ALA A 183 -13.53 9.47 -7.89
C ALA A 183 -13.04 8.32 -8.79
N LYS A 184 -12.09 7.50 -8.32
CA LYS A 184 -11.64 6.31 -9.06
C LYS A 184 -12.72 5.24 -9.20
N ALA A 185 -13.59 5.08 -8.20
CA ALA A 185 -14.70 4.14 -8.23
C ALA A 185 -15.89 4.65 -9.07
N ALA A 186 -16.10 5.96 -9.14
CA ALA A 186 -17.21 6.60 -9.85
C ALA A 186 -16.96 6.76 -11.36
N GLY A 187 -15.72 6.68 -11.84
CA GLY A 187 -15.44 6.69 -13.27
C GLY A 187 -14.04 7.17 -13.63
N GLY A 188 -13.22 6.23 -14.12
CA GLY A 188 -12.35 6.50 -15.27
C GLY A 188 -10.91 6.97 -15.02
N GLN A 189 -10.04 6.51 -15.92
CA GLN A 189 -8.76 7.13 -16.22
C GLN A 189 -8.93 8.65 -16.37
N ARG A 190 -8.21 9.44 -15.57
CA ARG A 190 -7.86 10.81 -15.94
C ARG A 190 -6.40 10.80 -16.36
N GLN A 191 -6.17 11.01 -17.66
CA GLN A 191 -4.90 11.47 -18.20
C GLN A 191 -4.45 12.73 -17.42
N PRO A 192 -3.14 12.91 -17.18
CA PRO A 192 -2.65 14.10 -16.52
C PRO A 192 -2.85 15.32 -17.43
N ALA A 193 -3.37 16.40 -16.85
CA ALA A 193 -3.48 17.69 -17.49
C ALA A 193 -2.09 18.24 -17.81
N SER A 194 -1.69 18.16 -19.08
CA SER A 194 -0.68 19.04 -19.67
C SER A 194 -1.40 20.29 -20.18
N LEU A 195 -1.07 21.44 -19.59
CA LEU A 195 -1.48 22.75 -20.11
C LEU A 195 -0.83 22.99 -21.47
N SER A 196 -1.67 23.49 -22.36
CA SER A 196 -1.42 23.94 -23.72
C SER A 196 -0.35 25.03 -23.81
N ASN A 197 0.42 25.02 -24.91
CA ASN A 197 0.52 26.23 -25.72
C ASN A 197 0.76 25.89 -27.19
N SER A 198 -0.20 26.28 -28.00
CA SER A 198 -0.19 26.27 -29.45
C SER A 198 0.15 27.66 -29.94
N SER A 199 1.19 27.79 -30.77
CA SER A 199 1.18 28.85 -31.80
C SER A 199 2.11 28.50 -32.98
N SER A 200 1.47 28.56 -34.15
CA SER A 200 1.87 28.30 -35.53
C SER A 200 3.18 28.95 -36.03
N LYS A 201 3.89 28.32 -37.00
CA LYS A 201 3.85 28.65 -38.45
C LYS A 201 4.92 27.91 -39.29
N GLN A 202 4.56 27.67 -40.55
CA GLN A 202 5.39 27.47 -41.77
C GLN A 202 5.91 26.06 -42.17
N GLN A 203 5.24 25.50 -43.18
CA GLN A 203 5.73 24.62 -44.26
C GLN A 203 6.64 25.41 -45.26
N PRO A 204 7.32 24.83 -46.30
CA PRO A 204 7.11 23.51 -46.93
C PRO A 204 8.38 22.71 -47.36
N GLY A 205 8.17 21.45 -47.74
CA GLY A 205 8.89 20.81 -48.86
C GLY A 205 9.98 19.78 -48.51
N GLN A 206 9.74 18.50 -48.82
CA GLN A 206 10.43 17.79 -49.91
C GLN A 206 9.89 16.35 -50.06
N LYS A 207 9.74 15.97 -51.32
CA LYS A 207 9.41 14.64 -51.82
C LYS A 207 10.58 13.68 -51.55
N GLN A 208 10.30 12.42 -51.21
CA GLN A 208 10.88 11.31 -51.96
C GLN A 208 10.13 9.98 -51.75
N THR A 209 10.06 9.30 -52.87
CA THR A 209 9.51 7.99 -53.23
C THR A 209 10.31 6.82 -52.65
N VAL A 210 9.68 5.64 -52.51
CA VAL A 210 10.02 4.36 -53.20
C VAL A 210 9.32 3.19 -52.48
N ALA A 211 8.90 2.22 -53.30
CA ALA A 211 7.97 1.13 -53.05
C ALA A 211 8.62 -0.17 -52.54
N THR A 212 7.78 -1.22 -52.48
CA THR A 212 8.02 -2.68 -52.44
C THR A 212 8.23 -3.31 -51.06
N ASP A 213 7.77 -4.52 -50.72
CA ASP A 213 6.81 -5.50 -51.25
C ASP A 213 6.75 -6.64 -50.19
N SER A 214 5.68 -7.46 -50.18
CA SER A 214 5.57 -8.93 -49.90
C SER A 214 6.66 -9.64 -49.03
N THR A 215 6.45 -10.70 -48.21
CA THR A 215 5.54 -11.87 -48.25
C THR A 215 5.87 -12.82 -47.07
N LYS A 216 4.86 -13.51 -46.53
CA LYS A 216 4.72 -15.00 -46.38
C LYS A 216 5.76 -15.89 -45.63
N ALA A 217 5.22 -16.55 -44.59
CA ALA A 217 5.27 -17.98 -44.18
C ALA A 217 6.57 -18.75 -43.79
N LYS A 218 6.45 -19.53 -42.70
CA LYS A 218 6.76 -21.00 -42.54
C LYS A 218 6.51 -21.36 -41.07
N SER A 219 5.61 -22.26 -40.66
CA SER A 219 5.52 -23.73 -40.86
C SER A 219 6.79 -24.48 -40.49
N THR A 220 6.87 -24.97 -39.25
CA THR A 220 7.17 -26.37 -38.92
C THR A 220 6.64 -26.68 -37.53
#